data_AF-A0A1Q8LLU6-F1
#
_entry.id   AF-A0A1Q8LLU6-F1
#
_cell.length_a   1.000
_cell.length_b   1.000
_cell.length_c   1.000
_cell.angle_alpha   90.00
_cell.angle_beta   90.00
_cell.angle_gamma   90.00
#
_symmetry.space_group_name_H-M   'P 1'
#
loop_
_entity.id
_entity.type
_entity.pdbx_description
1 polymer ?
#
loop_
_entity_poly.entity_id
_entity_poly.type
_entity_poly.pdbx_seq_one_letter_code
_entity_poly.pdbx_strand_id
1 'polypeptide(L)'
;MPGDARLAVITVRVRRSTERNVTAPRTLYPVDDATEEVGMGRIGGSAAARLAGFGAASVLVFTAAWTAGGAVSSTAGGVPETPTAGAPGDADPGDVRGDGGVLAAGLATGDATTGAGGVLTTAAGYTLTPVGIVYPWREPTEVAFTVTGSDDAPVTRFDTPSDGSGVMDVAVLRRDVAGYQRLRATQGPDGVWRAPVRFPGQGVWRLYAGFTPTGGPHLDLGADLHVPGTYGAFTFPAENRAGLCGGSDQQVRLDGALVPGGESRLFATVGRDGTPVTDLEPVDGGAFGRMTAVRQGDLARFPVRPEITGAAATDRSGPGVAFAVSVPAPGSYQLFLDYRSGGVLRSCEFTLPTAPGS
;
A
#
# COMPACT_ATOMS: atom_id res chain seq x y z
N MET A 1 42.45 -37.22 -68.72
CA MET A 1 41.99 -35.85 -68.37
C MET A 1 40.77 -35.55 -69.23
N PRO A 2 39.67 -34.93 -68.77
CA PRO A 2 39.30 -34.32 -67.47
C PRO A 2 38.42 -35.32 -66.65
N GLY A 3 37.94 -35.12 -65.41
CA GLY A 3 37.55 -33.94 -64.65
C GLY A 3 36.04 -34.02 -64.42
N ASP A 4 35.61 -34.91 -63.51
CA ASP A 4 34.18 -35.24 -63.32
C ASP A 4 33.66 -34.77 -61.95
N ALA A 5 32.59 -33.99 -62.02
CA ALA A 5 31.94 -33.30 -60.93
C ALA A 5 31.21 -34.26 -59.98
N ARG A 6 31.20 -33.94 -58.68
CA ARG A 6 30.23 -34.51 -57.74
C ARG A 6 29.57 -33.41 -56.92
N LEU A 7 28.27 -33.19 -57.19
CA LEU A 7 27.36 -32.46 -56.32
C LEU A 7 27.23 -33.22 -54.99
N ALA A 8 27.43 -32.51 -53.87
CA ALA A 8 27.10 -33.01 -52.55
C ALA A 8 25.70 -32.50 -52.16
N VAL A 9 24.76 -33.44 -52.01
CA VAL A 9 23.43 -33.21 -51.43
C VAL A 9 23.60 -33.12 -49.92
N ILE A 10 23.28 -31.97 -49.33
CA ILE A 10 23.28 -31.77 -47.86
C ILE A 10 21.89 -32.14 -47.32
N THR A 11 21.81 -33.26 -46.61
CA THR A 11 20.63 -33.63 -45.82
C THR A 11 20.64 -32.87 -44.51
N VAL A 12 19.71 -31.92 -44.33
CA VAL A 12 19.50 -31.20 -43.06
C VAL A 12 18.67 -32.08 -42.11
N ARG A 13 19.25 -32.45 -40.97
CA ARG A 13 18.54 -33.16 -39.88
C ARG A 13 18.08 -32.12 -38.85
N VAL A 14 16.79 -31.81 -38.82
CA VAL A 14 16.19 -30.93 -37.81
C VAL A 14 16.05 -31.70 -36.50
N ARG A 15 16.83 -31.34 -35.47
CA ARG A 15 16.56 -31.74 -34.08
C ARG A 15 15.53 -30.76 -33.48
N ARG A 16 14.37 -31.26 -33.07
CA ARG A 16 13.45 -30.52 -32.21
C ARG A 16 14.09 -30.39 -30.82
N SER A 17 14.43 -29.17 -30.41
CA SER A 17 14.73 -28.85 -29.02
C SER A 17 13.42 -28.48 -28.32
N THR A 18 12.95 -29.34 -27.43
CA THR A 18 11.94 -28.98 -26.42
C THR A 18 12.67 -28.39 -25.22
N GLU A 19 12.95 -27.10 -25.26
CA GLU A 19 13.33 -26.35 -24.05
C GLU A 19 12.07 -25.78 -23.40
N ARG A 20 11.77 -26.32 -22.21
CA ARG A 20 10.86 -25.69 -21.26
C ARG A 20 11.47 -24.35 -20.88
N ASN A 21 10.78 -23.26 -21.22
CA ASN A 21 11.05 -21.94 -20.65
C ASN A 21 10.84 -21.99 -19.14
N VAL A 22 11.91 -22.29 -18.40
CA VAL A 22 11.99 -22.05 -16.96
C VAL A 22 12.31 -20.57 -16.82
N THR A 23 11.29 -19.76 -16.55
CA THR A 23 11.44 -18.36 -16.17
C THR A 23 12.36 -18.28 -14.95
N ALA A 24 13.52 -17.64 -15.10
CA ALA A 24 14.47 -17.42 -14.02
C ALA A 24 13.84 -16.64 -12.85
N PRO A 25 14.30 -16.84 -11.59
CA PRO A 25 13.76 -16.15 -10.42
C PRO A 25 13.98 -14.63 -10.50
N ARG A 26 12.89 -13.88 -10.28
CA ARG A 26 12.79 -12.42 -10.47
C ARG A 26 13.55 -11.66 -9.38
N THR A 27 14.59 -10.92 -9.78
CA THR A 27 15.67 -10.40 -8.92
C THR A 27 15.44 -9.00 -8.32
N LEU A 28 14.17 -8.59 -8.14
CA LEU A 28 13.83 -7.31 -7.48
C LEU A 28 13.78 -7.39 -5.96
N TYR A 29 13.60 -8.59 -5.42
CA TYR A 29 13.50 -8.83 -4.00
C TYR A 29 14.74 -9.64 -3.61
N PRO A 30 15.82 -9.00 -3.14
CA PRO A 30 16.93 -9.76 -2.57
C PRO A 30 16.38 -10.56 -1.39
N VAL A 31 16.68 -11.86 -1.36
CA VAL A 31 16.72 -12.62 -0.12
C VAL A 31 18.00 -12.12 0.56
N ASP A 32 17.93 -11.65 1.80
CA ASP A 32 19.16 -11.33 2.53
C ASP A 32 20.02 -12.60 2.57
N ASP A 33 21.20 -12.56 1.95
CA ASP A 33 22.25 -13.56 2.11
C ASP A 33 22.81 -13.45 3.55
N ALA A 34 22.01 -13.89 4.51
CA ALA A 34 22.53 -14.31 5.80
C ALA A 34 23.15 -15.69 5.58
N THR A 35 24.48 -15.72 5.47
CA THR A 35 25.26 -16.94 5.50
C THR A 35 24.98 -17.72 6.78
N GLU A 36 24.18 -18.78 6.69
CA GLU A 36 24.28 -19.94 7.57
C GLU A 36 24.07 -21.21 6.72
N GLU A 37 25.15 -21.95 6.50
CA GLU A 37 25.07 -23.36 6.14
C GLU A 37 24.35 -24.11 7.25
N VAL A 38 23.05 -24.37 7.08
CA VAL A 38 22.34 -25.38 7.87
C VAL A 38 21.84 -26.46 6.93
N GLY A 39 22.25 -27.68 7.26
CA GLY A 39 22.23 -28.86 6.41
C GLY A 39 20.89 -29.20 5.78
N MET A 40 20.99 -29.76 4.58
CA MET A 40 19.96 -30.36 3.76
C MET A 40 19.17 -31.45 4.53
N GLY A 41 18.14 -31.07 5.26
CA GLY A 41 17.09 -31.95 5.76
C GLY A 41 15.98 -32.10 4.72
N ARG A 42 15.94 -33.22 3.99
CA ARG A 42 14.79 -33.59 3.15
C ARG A 42 13.52 -33.67 4.01
N ILE A 43 12.54 -32.81 3.75
CA ILE A 43 11.16 -33.02 4.21
C ILE A 43 10.24 -32.92 2.99
N GLY A 44 9.92 -34.09 2.42
CA GLY A 44 8.87 -34.24 1.42
C GLY A 44 7.50 -34.14 2.07
N GLY A 45 6.75 -33.10 1.71
CA GLY A 45 5.34 -32.95 1.99
C GLY A 45 4.78 -31.87 1.07
N SER A 46 3.85 -32.21 0.19
CA SER A 46 3.36 -31.31 -0.85
C SER A 46 2.69 -30.07 -0.24
N ALA A 47 3.04 -28.89 -0.75
CA ALA A 47 2.45 -27.61 -0.35
C ALA A 47 0.91 -27.61 -0.38
N ALA A 48 0.31 -28.43 -1.25
CA ALA A 48 -1.13 -28.65 -1.32
C ALA A 48 -1.74 -29.24 -0.02
N ALA A 49 -1.03 -30.13 0.69
CA ALA A 49 -1.51 -30.70 1.94
C ALA A 49 -1.46 -29.68 3.09
N ARG A 50 -0.51 -28.73 3.05
CA ARG A 50 -0.39 -27.64 4.03
C ARG A 50 -1.50 -26.58 3.86
N LEU A 51 -1.94 -26.34 2.62
CA LEU A 51 -3.05 -25.42 2.31
C LEU A 51 -4.41 -25.92 2.82
N ALA A 52 -4.67 -27.22 2.79
CA ALA A 52 -5.94 -27.80 3.24
C ALA A 52 -6.11 -27.73 4.78
N GLY A 53 -5.02 -27.90 5.53
CA GLY A 53 -5.05 -27.81 7.01
C GLY A 53 -5.38 -26.39 7.53
N PHE A 54 -4.91 -25.35 6.83
CA PHE A 54 -5.13 -23.96 7.20
C PHE A 54 -6.61 -23.54 7.06
N GLY A 55 -7.34 -24.07 6.08
CA GLY A 55 -8.76 -23.74 5.89
C GLY A 55 -9.65 -24.23 7.04
N ALA A 56 -9.38 -25.42 7.58
CA ALA A 56 -10.22 -26.04 8.61
C ALA A 56 -9.99 -25.44 10.01
N ALA A 57 -8.74 -25.14 10.39
CA ALA A 57 -8.43 -24.53 11.69
C ALA A 57 -8.92 -23.07 11.78
N SER A 58 -8.92 -22.33 10.66
CA SER A 58 -9.33 -20.92 10.62
C SER A 58 -10.84 -20.73 10.82
N VAL A 59 -11.67 -21.66 10.34
CA VAL A 59 -13.13 -21.62 10.54
C VAL A 59 -13.49 -21.77 12.03
N LEU A 60 -12.76 -22.62 12.76
CA LEU A 60 -13.02 -22.88 14.18
C LEU A 60 -12.73 -21.66 15.06
N VAL A 61 -11.61 -20.96 14.82
CA VAL A 61 -11.26 -19.74 15.57
C VAL A 61 -12.24 -18.60 15.26
N PHE A 62 -12.71 -18.49 14.00
CA PHE A 62 -13.71 -17.49 13.61
C PHE A 62 -15.07 -17.70 14.31
N THR A 63 -15.52 -18.96 14.47
CA THR A 63 -16.77 -19.24 15.19
C THR A 63 -16.71 -18.94 16.69
N ALA A 64 -15.57 -19.17 17.34
CA ALA A 64 -15.42 -18.93 18.78
C ALA A 64 -15.43 -17.42 19.14
N ALA A 65 -14.84 -16.58 18.27
CA ALA A 65 -14.82 -15.14 18.47
C ALA A 65 -16.21 -14.49 18.26
N TRP A 66 -17.04 -15.03 17.36
CA TRP A 66 -18.35 -14.48 17.05
C TRP A 66 -19.38 -14.75 18.16
N THR A 67 -19.28 -15.87 18.87
CA THR A 67 -20.23 -16.22 19.95
C THR A 67 -20.02 -15.43 21.24
N ALA A 68 -18.85 -14.84 21.47
CA ALA A 68 -18.57 -14.02 22.65
C ALA A 68 -19.16 -12.60 22.56
N GLY A 69 -19.50 -12.11 21.36
CA GLY A 69 -20.04 -10.76 21.14
C GLY A 69 -21.57 -10.64 21.28
N GLY A 70 -22.29 -11.74 21.43
CA GLY A 70 -23.77 -11.76 21.41
C GLY A 70 -24.48 -11.58 22.76
N ALA A 71 -23.75 -11.40 23.86
CA ALA A 71 -24.32 -11.49 25.23
C ALA A 71 -24.69 -10.15 25.90
N VAL A 72 -24.70 -9.02 25.17
CA VAL A 72 -25.21 -7.74 25.68
C VAL A 72 -26.57 -7.41 25.07
N SER A 73 -27.61 -8.08 25.55
CA SER A 73 -29.01 -7.77 25.23
C SER A 73 -29.48 -6.55 26.03
N SER A 74 -29.77 -5.45 25.34
CA SER A 74 -30.49 -4.28 25.88
C SER A 74 -31.99 -4.60 25.97
N THR A 75 -32.51 -4.64 27.19
CA THR A 75 -33.90 -4.93 27.49
C THR A 75 -34.80 -3.75 27.11
N ALA A 76 -35.82 -4.02 26.31
CA ALA A 76 -36.91 -3.12 25.99
C ALA A 76 -37.88 -2.93 27.17
N GLY A 77 -38.35 -1.70 27.34
CA GLY A 77 -39.53 -1.29 28.10
C GLY A 77 -39.73 0.19 27.80
N GLY A 78 -40.78 0.66 27.12
CA GLY A 78 -42.20 0.47 27.38
C GLY A 78 -42.76 1.88 27.61
N VAL A 79 -43.48 2.43 26.62
CA VAL A 79 -44.08 3.78 26.65
C VAL A 79 -45.23 3.86 27.67
N PRO A 80 -45.55 5.07 28.15
CA PRO A 80 -46.84 5.65 27.75
C PRO A 80 -46.83 7.17 27.51
N GLU A 81 -47.91 7.62 26.88
CA GLU A 81 -48.17 8.91 26.23
C GLU A 81 -48.46 10.14 27.14
N THR A 82 -48.21 11.32 26.53
CA THR A 82 -48.71 12.73 26.62
C THR A 82 -49.64 13.23 27.76
N PRO A 83 -49.59 14.55 28.12
CA PRO A 83 -50.40 15.55 27.39
C PRO A 83 -49.83 16.99 27.24
N THR A 84 -50.46 17.70 26.31
CA THR A 84 -50.31 19.04 25.70
C THR A 84 -50.52 20.28 26.60
N ALA A 85 -49.81 21.39 26.32
CA ALA A 85 -50.23 22.82 26.39
C ALA A 85 -48.99 23.73 26.19
N GLY A 86 -48.94 24.86 25.50
CA GLY A 86 -49.87 25.69 24.73
C GLY A 86 -49.07 26.86 24.09
N ALA A 87 -49.57 27.44 23.00
CA ALA A 87 -49.09 28.72 22.44
C ALA A 87 -49.76 29.91 23.18
N PRO A 88 -49.26 31.16 23.09
CA PRO A 88 -49.52 31.99 21.89
C PRO A 88 -48.45 33.07 21.58
N GLY A 89 -48.57 33.75 20.42
CA GLY A 89 -48.17 35.15 20.29
C GLY A 89 -47.52 35.56 18.97
N ASP A 90 -48.33 36.19 18.11
CA ASP A 90 -48.02 36.75 16.79
C ASP A 90 -46.96 37.87 16.77
N ALA A 91 -46.24 38.01 15.63
CA ALA A 91 -46.14 39.26 14.85
C ALA A 91 -45.23 39.08 13.61
N ASP A 92 -45.82 39.29 12.42
CA ASP A 92 -45.20 39.67 11.15
C ASP A 92 -45.55 41.16 10.89
N PRO A 93 -44.72 41.99 10.21
CA PRO A 93 -44.73 42.06 8.74
C PRO A 93 -43.38 42.43 8.07
N GLY A 94 -43.13 41.97 6.83
CA GLY A 94 -42.11 42.61 5.98
C GLY A 94 -41.74 41.93 4.65
N ASP A 95 -42.64 42.02 3.68
CA ASP A 95 -42.58 41.55 2.29
C ASP A 95 -41.43 42.15 1.44
N VAL A 96 -40.66 41.33 0.70
CA VAL A 96 -40.33 41.58 -0.73
C VAL A 96 -39.91 40.29 -1.45
N ARG A 97 -40.70 39.92 -2.46
CA ARG A 97 -40.41 38.91 -3.50
C ARG A 97 -39.35 39.39 -4.50
N GLY A 98 -38.57 38.43 -5.00
CA GLY A 98 -37.79 38.55 -6.23
C GLY A 98 -37.30 37.18 -6.69
N ASP A 99 -38.07 36.53 -7.58
CA ASP A 99 -37.74 35.27 -8.23
C ASP A 99 -36.50 35.37 -9.13
N GLY A 100 -35.69 34.32 -9.16
CA GLY A 100 -34.57 34.18 -10.07
C GLY A 100 -33.80 32.88 -9.87
N GLY A 101 -34.35 31.77 -10.37
CA GLY A 101 -33.68 30.48 -10.34
C GLY A 101 -32.39 30.46 -11.17
N VAL A 102 -31.30 30.04 -10.54
CA VAL A 102 -30.16 29.37 -11.17
C VAL A 102 -29.59 28.35 -10.19
N LEU A 103 -29.81 27.07 -10.54
CA LEU A 103 -29.05 25.87 -10.18
C LEU A 103 -27.91 26.05 -9.14
N ALA A 104 -28.25 26.07 -7.86
CA ALA A 104 -27.31 25.65 -6.81
C ALA A 104 -27.40 24.12 -6.70
N ALA A 105 -26.87 23.43 -7.72
CA ALA A 105 -26.52 22.02 -7.56
C ALA A 105 -25.50 21.96 -6.43
N GLY A 106 -25.86 21.26 -5.35
CA GLY A 106 -25.04 21.09 -4.17
C GLY A 106 -23.65 20.63 -4.58
N LEU A 107 -22.68 21.55 -4.45
CA LEU A 107 -21.29 21.19 -4.28
C LEU A 107 -21.21 20.52 -2.91
N ALA A 108 -21.48 19.21 -2.91
CA ALA A 108 -20.89 18.34 -1.94
C ALA A 108 -19.39 18.64 -1.98
N THR A 109 -18.90 19.22 -0.90
CA THR A 109 -17.48 19.38 -0.57
C THR A 109 -16.88 17.99 -0.37
N GLY A 110 -16.77 17.24 -1.47
CA GLY A 110 -15.82 16.15 -1.59
C GLY A 110 -14.48 16.82 -1.81
N ASP A 111 -13.62 16.71 -0.79
CA ASP A 111 -12.30 17.32 -0.77
C ASP A 111 -11.47 16.84 -1.98
N ALA A 112 -11.40 17.69 -3.01
CA ALA A 112 -10.70 17.42 -4.27
C ALA A 112 -9.17 17.26 -4.08
N THR A 113 -8.66 17.54 -2.88
CA THR A 113 -7.24 17.34 -2.51
C THR A 113 -6.92 15.88 -2.17
N THR A 114 -7.93 15.05 -1.87
CA THR A 114 -7.78 13.60 -1.67
C THR A 114 -7.57 12.83 -3.00
N GLY A 115 -7.68 13.50 -4.15
CA GLY A 115 -7.81 12.85 -5.46
C GLY A 115 -6.50 12.55 -6.19
N ALA A 116 -5.38 13.19 -5.82
CA ALA A 116 -4.15 13.08 -6.61
C ALA A 116 -3.23 11.94 -6.17
N GLY A 117 -3.32 11.41 -4.94
CA GLY A 117 -2.57 10.23 -4.47
C GLY A 117 -1.11 10.16 -4.93
N GLY A 118 -0.40 11.28 -4.95
CA GLY A 118 0.97 11.33 -5.43
C GLY A 118 1.16 11.14 -6.92
N VAL A 119 0.14 11.30 -7.78
CA VAL A 119 0.18 11.28 -9.26
C VAL A 119 0.60 12.62 -9.85
N LEU A 120 0.26 13.72 -9.19
CA LEU A 120 0.61 15.06 -9.62
C LEU A 120 1.95 15.51 -9.03
N THR A 121 2.76 16.20 -9.82
CA THR A 121 3.99 16.85 -9.32
C THR A 121 3.70 18.19 -8.64
N THR A 122 2.61 18.85 -9.05
CA THR A 122 2.15 20.12 -8.50
C THR A 122 0.66 20.04 -8.17
N ALA A 123 0.28 20.47 -6.97
CA ALA A 123 -1.12 20.64 -6.58
C ALA A 123 -1.26 21.70 -5.49
N ALA A 124 -2.39 22.43 -5.49
CA ALA A 124 -2.69 23.49 -4.53
C ALA A 124 -1.58 24.57 -4.39
N GLY A 125 -0.84 24.84 -5.47
CA GLY A 125 0.28 25.79 -5.47
C GLY A 125 1.61 25.22 -4.94
N TYR A 126 1.65 23.96 -4.52
CA TYR A 126 2.88 23.30 -4.06
C TYR A 126 3.47 22.40 -5.14
N THR A 127 4.78 22.42 -5.29
CA THR A 127 5.50 21.61 -6.30
C THR A 127 6.59 20.77 -5.65
N LEU A 128 6.62 19.47 -5.97
CA LEU A 128 7.71 18.56 -5.61
C LEU A 128 8.80 18.60 -6.70
N THR A 129 10.03 18.95 -6.32
CA THR A 129 11.17 19.02 -7.25
C THR A 129 12.32 18.15 -6.78
N PRO A 130 12.62 17.02 -7.44
CA PRO A 130 13.84 16.28 -7.18
C PRO A 130 15.08 17.11 -7.53
N VAL A 131 16.10 17.08 -6.66
CA VAL A 131 17.42 17.70 -6.92
C VAL A 131 18.15 16.95 -8.04
N GLY A 132 17.98 15.63 -8.09
CA GLY A 132 18.45 14.77 -9.16
C GLY A 132 17.38 13.75 -9.54
N ILE A 133 17.37 13.37 -10.81
CA ILE A 133 16.40 12.42 -11.35
C ILE A 133 17.03 11.12 -11.86
N VAL A 134 18.36 10.97 -11.81
CA VAL A 134 19.06 9.75 -12.25
C VAL A 134 19.84 9.18 -11.08
N TYR A 135 19.64 7.89 -10.80
CA TYR A 135 20.23 7.20 -9.65
C TYR A 135 20.88 5.87 -10.06
N PRO A 136 21.93 5.43 -9.36
CA PRO A 136 22.60 4.17 -9.65
C PRO A 136 21.74 2.97 -9.25
N TRP A 137 21.90 1.86 -9.98
CA TRP A 137 21.24 0.60 -9.66
C TRP A 137 22.05 -0.16 -8.60
N ARG A 138 21.39 -0.67 -7.56
CA ARG A 138 22.00 -1.49 -6.49
C ARG A 138 23.19 -0.84 -5.76
N GLU A 139 23.37 0.46 -5.85
CA GLU A 139 24.33 1.18 -5.02
C GLU A 139 23.58 1.99 -3.97
N PRO A 140 24.06 2.05 -2.71
CA PRO A 140 23.55 3.00 -1.74
C PRO A 140 23.67 4.43 -2.29
N THR A 141 22.56 5.16 -2.28
CA THR A 141 22.47 6.55 -2.73
C THR A 141 21.49 7.31 -1.84
N GLU A 142 21.28 8.59 -2.12
CA GLU A 142 20.31 9.43 -1.44
C GLU A 142 19.41 10.12 -2.45
N VAL A 143 18.09 9.96 -2.32
CA VAL A 143 17.12 10.79 -3.04
C VAL A 143 17.00 12.11 -2.31
N ALA A 144 17.21 13.21 -3.04
CA ALA A 144 17.09 14.56 -2.52
C ALA A 144 16.03 15.34 -3.30
N PHE A 145 15.19 16.11 -2.60
CA PHE A 145 14.11 16.89 -3.21
C PHE A 145 13.74 18.12 -2.37
N THR A 146 13.09 19.08 -2.99
CA THR A 146 12.46 20.23 -2.33
C THR A 146 10.95 20.22 -2.58
N VAL A 147 10.22 20.85 -1.67
CA VAL A 147 8.83 21.24 -1.89
C VAL A 147 8.79 22.77 -1.90
N THR A 148 8.34 23.37 -2.99
CA THR A 148 8.15 24.82 -3.09
C THR A 148 6.68 25.19 -2.97
N GLY A 149 6.39 26.34 -2.36
CA GLY A 149 5.07 26.94 -2.33
C GLY A 149 4.76 27.74 -3.59
N SER A 150 3.59 28.41 -3.59
CA SER A 150 3.14 29.24 -4.72
C SER A 150 3.97 30.50 -4.95
N ASP A 151 4.82 30.85 -3.98
CA ASP A 151 5.79 31.94 -4.00
C ASP A 151 7.19 31.48 -4.47
N ASP A 152 7.30 30.24 -4.97
CA ASP A 152 8.54 29.56 -5.35
C ASP A 152 9.56 29.40 -4.21
N ALA A 153 9.19 29.70 -2.96
CA ALA A 153 10.05 29.53 -1.80
C ALA A 153 9.97 28.09 -1.25
N PRO A 154 11.08 27.52 -0.71
CA PRO A 154 11.04 26.22 -0.05
C PRO A 154 10.12 26.21 1.16
N VAL A 155 9.25 25.20 1.24
CA VAL A 155 8.41 24.94 2.40
C VAL A 155 9.25 24.28 3.50
N THR A 156 9.31 24.93 4.65
CA THR A 156 10.07 24.48 5.83
C THR A 156 9.22 24.29 7.07
N ARG A 157 7.91 24.59 6.99
CA ARG A 157 6.95 24.45 8.08
C ARG A 157 5.84 23.51 7.68
N PHE A 158 5.71 22.43 8.43
CA PHE A 158 4.76 21.35 8.21
C PHE A 158 4.05 21.05 9.53
N ASP A 159 2.78 20.66 9.44
CA ASP A 159 2.00 20.27 10.59
C ASP A 159 2.37 18.83 11.02
N THR A 160 2.52 18.64 12.32
CA THR A 160 2.85 17.33 12.90
C THR A 160 1.61 16.43 12.93
N PRO A 161 1.67 15.22 12.33
CA PRO A 161 0.60 14.24 12.45
C PRO A 161 0.29 13.87 13.90
N SER A 162 -1.00 13.71 14.21
CA SER A 162 -1.47 13.39 15.57
C SER A 162 -1.12 11.98 16.04
N ASP A 163 -0.87 11.05 15.11
CA ASP A 163 -0.47 9.67 15.38
C ASP A 163 1.04 9.52 15.68
N GLY A 164 1.78 10.64 15.70
CA GLY A 164 3.23 10.64 15.96
C GLY A 164 4.07 10.19 14.77
N SER A 165 3.47 10.04 13.58
CA SER A 165 4.24 9.84 12.34
C SER A 165 5.02 11.10 11.95
N GLY A 166 6.03 10.93 11.08
CA GLY A 166 6.84 12.05 10.62
C GLY A 166 6.04 13.01 9.73
N VAL A 167 6.43 14.28 9.70
CA VAL A 167 5.78 15.33 8.89
C VAL A 167 5.84 15.11 7.37
N MET A 168 6.66 14.14 6.93
CA MET A 168 6.92 13.84 5.53
C MET A 168 6.90 12.32 5.30
N ASP A 169 5.90 11.82 4.58
CA ASP A 169 5.75 10.41 4.17
C ASP A 169 6.31 10.18 2.76
N VAL A 170 7.54 9.69 2.70
CA VAL A 170 8.28 9.46 1.45
C VAL A 170 8.28 7.99 1.09
N ALA A 171 8.01 7.71 -0.18
CA ALA A 171 8.18 6.37 -0.72
C ALA A 171 8.67 6.41 -2.17
N VAL A 172 9.23 5.29 -2.64
CA VAL A 172 9.47 5.06 -4.06
C VAL A 172 8.79 3.78 -4.54
N LEU A 173 8.32 3.77 -5.78
CA LEU A 173 7.70 2.61 -6.43
C LEU A 173 8.03 2.56 -7.91
N ARG A 174 8.36 1.40 -8.46
CA ARG A 174 8.61 1.30 -9.90
C ARG A 174 7.32 1.43 -10.71
N ARG A 175 7.40 1.90 -11.97
CA ARG A 175 6.21 2.15 -12.82
C ARG A 175 5.33 0.92 -13.09
N ASP A 176 5.86 -0.28 -12.91
CA ASP A 176 5.13 -1.55 -12.97
C ASP A 176 4.66 -2.07 -11.60
N VAL A 177 4.61 -1.18 -10.60
CA VAL A 177 4.07 -1.42 -9.26
C VAL A 177 4.92 -2.36 -8.40
N ALA A 178 6.18 -2.61 -8.78
CA ALA A 178 7.10 -3.45 -8.01
C ALA A 178 8.05 -2.63 -7.12
N GLY A 179 8.47 -3.24 -6.01
CA GLY A 179 9.57 -2.76 -5.18
C GLY A 179 9.26 -1.52 -4.36
N TYR A 180 8.04 -1.38 -3.84
CA TYR A 180 7.68 -0.27 -2.95
C TYR A 180 8.65 -0.18 -1.78
N GLN A 181 9.21 1.01 -1.55
CA GLN A 181 10.09 1.27 -0.41
C GLN A 181 9.63 2.54 0.29
N ARG A 182 9.32 2.44 1.58
CA ARG A 182 9.14 3.60 2.45
C ARG A 182 10.49 4.11 2.90
N LEU A 183 10.71 5.41 2.71
CA LEU A 183 11.99 6.05 2.98
C LEU A 183 11.84 6.99 4.17
N ARG A 184 12.84 7.00 5.06
CA ARG A 184 12.94 8.02 6.09
C ARG A 184 13.68 9.21 5.52
N ALA A 185 12.95 10.30 5.31
CA ALA A 185 13.52 11.56 4.87
C ALA A 185 13.79 12.50 6.05
N THR A 186 14.84 13.29 5.94
CA THR A 186 15.17 14.36 6.89
C THR A 186 15.37 15.67 6.14
N GLN A 187 14.91 16.79 6.71
CA GLN A 187 15.10 18.10 6.11
C GLN A 187 16.42 18.70 6.60
N GLY A 188 17.28 19.10 5.66
CA GLY A 188 18.48 19.86 5.95
C GLY A 188 18.19 21.35 6.23
N PRO A 189 19.17 22.11 6.75
CA PRO A 189 19.04 23.56 6.95
C PRO A 189 18.90 24.34 5.63
N ASP A 190 19.23 23.72 4.51
CA ASP A 190 19.02 24.19 3.13
C ASP A 190 17.57 24.03 2.65
N GLY A 191 16.68 23.45 3.49
CA GLY A 191 15.29 23.16 3.13
C GLY A 191 15.12 21.93 2.25
N VAL A 192 16.20 21.23 1.91
CA VAL A 192 16.21 20.03 1.07
C VAL A 192 15.91 18.80 1.92
N TRP A 193 14.97 17.97 1.47
CA TRP A 193 14.69 16.68 2.05
C TRP A 193 15.61 15.62 1.46
N ARG A 194 16.15 14.76 2.33
CA ARG A 194 17.15 13.74 1.99
C ARG A 194 16.75 12.39 2.53
N ALA A 195 16.70 11.39 1.65
CA ALA A 195 16.23 10.05 1.93
C ALA A 195 17.20 8.99 1.38
N PRO A 196 17.96 8.28 2.25
CA PRO A 196 18.81 7.17 1.82
C PRO A 196 18.00 6.06 1.17
N VAL A 197 18.49 5.51 0.06
CA VAL A 197 17.82 4.44 -0.69
C VAL A 197 18.82 3.58 -1.46
N ARG A 198 18.43 2.34 -1.75
CA ARG A 198 19.11 1.47 -2.70
C ARG A 198 18.07 0.89 -3.66
N PHE A 199 18.10 1.30 -4.92
CA PHE A 199 17.11 0.83 -5.89
C PHE A 199 17.38 -0.64 -6.28
N PRO A 200 16.44 -1.57 -6.07
CA PRO A 200 16.66 -2.99 -6.34
C PRO A 200 16.59 -3.33 -7.84
N GLY A 201 15.98 -2.45 -8.63
CA GLY A 201 15.71 -2.67 -10.05
C GLY A 201 15.96 -1.43 -10.90
N GLN A 202 16.31 -1.68 -12.15
CA GLN A 202 16.39 -0.69 -13.20
C GLN A 202 14.96 -0.33 -13.68
N GLY A 203 14.78 0.88 -14.21
CA GLY A 203 13.50 1.37 -14.70
C GLY A 203 13.16 2.78 -14.23
N VAL A 204 11.91 3.18 -14.46
CA VAL A 204 11.35 4.45 -13.98
C VAL A 204 10.66 4.21 -12.64
N TRP A 205 11.01 5.03 -11.66
CA TRP A 205 10.55 4.98 -10.29
C TRP A 205 9.77 6.24 -9.96
N ARG A 206 8.61 6.10 -9.36
CA ARG A 206 7.85 7.20 -8.82
C ARG A 206 8.30 7.49 -7.40
N LEU A 207 8.78 8.70 -7.15
CA LEU A 207 8.90 9.29 -5.82
C LEU A 207 7.53 9.79 -5.38
N TYR A 208 7.18 9.51 -4.14
CA TYR A 208 6.03 10.06 -3.46
C TYR A 208 6.49 10.92 -2.28
N ALA A 209 5.80 12.03 -2.04
CA ALA A 209 6.00 12.89 -0.88
C ALA A 209 4.63 13.34 -0.36
N GLY A 210 4.22 12.76 0.76
CA GLY A 210 3.01 13.11 1.49
C GLY A 210 3.32 14.07 2.64
N PHE A 211 2.64 15.21 2.72
CA PHE A 211 2.89 16.23 3.75
C PHE A 211 1.68 17.13 3.95
N THR A 212 1.67 17.87 5.06
CA THR A 212 0.70 18.93 5.33
C THR A 212 1.48 20.22 5.64
N PRO A 213 1.55 21.20 4.72
CA PRO A 213 2.17 22.48 5.00
C PRO A 213 1.33 23.24 6.02
N THR A 214 1.97 23.99 6.93
CA THR A 214 1.24 24.70 7.98
C THR A 214 0.23 25.69 7.40
N GLY A 215 -1.05 25.52 7.75
CA GLY A 215 -2.16 26.33 7.24
C GLY A 215 -2.61 25.98 5.82
N GLY A 216 -2.14 24.87 5.25
CA GLY A 216 -2.56 24.37 3.94
C GLY A 216 -3.21 22.98 4.01
N PRO A 217 -3.68 22.46 2.85
CA PRO A 217 -4.29 21.14 2.79
C PRO A 217 -3.26 20.02 2.88
N HIS A 218 -3.70 18.82 3.26
CA HIS A 218 -2.88 17.63 3.10
C HIS A 218 -2.65 17.34 1.61
N LEU A 219 -1.42 16.98 1.25
CA LEU A 219 -1.01 16.75 -0.12
C LEU A 219 -0.18 15.47 -0.21
N ASP A 220 -0.34 14.76 -1.31
CA ASP A 220 0.57 13.72 -1.75
C ASP A 220 0.98 14.03 -3.19
N LEU A 221 2.26 14.39 -3.37
CA LEU A 221 2.84 14.75 -4.66
C LEU A 221 3.80 13.66 -5.12
N GLY A 222 4.04 13.61 -6.44
CA GLY A 222 5.02 12.69 -6.98
C GLY A 222 5.78 13.18 -8.19
N ALA A 223 6.97 12.63 -8.35
CA ALA A 223 7.89 12.92 -9.44
C ALA A 223 8.56 11.62 -9.89
N ASP A 224 8.99 11.56 -11.15
CA ASP A 224 9.65 10.38 -11.68
C ASP A 224 11.18 10.49 -11.53
N LEU A 225 11.78 9.37 -11.17
CA LEU A 225 13.21 9.12 -11.03
C LEU A 225 13.59 7.97 -11.97
N HIS A 226 14.85 7.94 -12.40
CA HIS A 226 15.35 7.01 -13.40
C HIS A 226 16.53 6.20 -12.84
N VAL A 227 16.44 4.89 -12.95
CA VAL A 227 17.55 3.97 -12.66
C VAL A 227 17.94 3.30 -13.99
N PRO A 228 19.03 3.76 -14.63
CA PRO A 228 19.40 3.30 -15.98
C PRO A 228 19.66 1.79 -16.07
N GLY A 229 19.32 1.23 -17.23
CA GLY A 229 19.67 -0.15 -17.60
C GLY A 229 18.54 -0.89 -18.33
N THR A 230 18.69 -2.20 -18.50
CA THR A 230 17.69 -3.08 -19.07
C THR A 230 16.43 -3.15 -18.21
N TYR A 231 15.31 -2.70 -18.79
CA TYR A 231 14.01 -2.76 -18.14
C TYR A 231 13.29 -4.07 -18.44
N GLY A 232 13.04 -4.85 -17.39
CA GLY A 232 12.15 -6.01 -17.41
C GLY A 232 10.96 -5.77 -16.47
N ALA A 233 9.77 -5.63 -17.05
CA ALA A 233 8.55 -5.41 -16.29
C ALA A 233 8.21 -6.64 -15.42
N PHE A 234 7.87 -6.39 -14.16
CA PHE A 234 7.31 -7.37 -13.26
C PHE A 234 5.81 -7.49 -13.55
N THR A 235 5.31 -8.72 -13.56
CA THR A 235 3.87 -8.96 -13.69
C THR A 235 3.37 -9.61 -12.42
N PHE A 236 2.32 -9.03 -11.86
CA PHE A 236 1.61 -9.57 -10.71
C PHE A 236 0.42 -10.41 -11.20
N PRO A 237 0.04 -11.46 -10.45
CA PRO A 237 -1.22 -12.16 -10.72
C PRO A 237 -2.41 -11.22 -10.54
N ALA A 238 -3.55 -11.54 -11.15
CA ALA A 238 -4.76 -10.72 -11.03
C ALA A 238 -5.25 -10.56 -9.58
N GLU A 239 -4.99 -11.57 -8.75
CA GLU A 239 -5.22 -11.54 -7.32
C GLU A 239 -4.12 -12.34 -6.61
N ASN A 240 -3.59 -11.78 -5.52
CA ASN A 240 -2.71 -12.46 -4.59
C ASN A 240 -2.97 -11.98 -3.17
N ARG A 241 -3.47 -12.89 -2.32
CA ARG A 241 -3.75 -12.65 -0.91
C ARG A 241 -2.71 -13.23 0.04
N ALA A 242 -1.79 -14.04 -0.48
CA ALA A 242 -0.69 -14.61 0.28
C ALA A 242 0.58 -13.85 -0.09
N GLY A 243 1.00 -12.95 0.80
CA GLY A 243 2.06 -12.00 0.50
C GLY A 243 3.43 -12.66 0.36
N LEU A 244 4.21 -12.23 -0.63
CA LEU A 244 5.63 -12.52 -0.70
C LEU A 244 6.35 -11.62 0.31
N CYS A 245 6.62 -12.13 1.50
CA CYS A 245 7.19 -11.36 2.60
C CYS A 245 8.72 -11.35 2.56
N GLY A 246 9.31 -10.82 1.49
CA GLY A 246 10.76 -10.60 1.37
C GLY A 246 11.64 -11.83 1.57
N GLY A 247 11.14 -13.04 1.27
CA GLY A 247 11.89 -14.29 1.47
C GLY A 247 11.92 -14.82 2.91
N SER A 248 11.11 -14.26 3.81
CA SER A 248 10.98 -14.78 5.19
C SER A 248 10.24 -16.13 5.27
N ASP A 249 10.45 -16.82 6.39
CA ASP A 249 9.71 -18.02 6.79
C ASP A 249 8.27 -17.71 7.26
N GLN A 250 7.95 -16.42 7.41
CA GLN A 250 6.62 -15.92 7.76
C GLN A 250 5.80 -15.65 6.50
N GLN A 251 4.53 -16.03 6.56
CA GLN A 251 3.52 -15.80 5.54
C GLN A 251 2.46 -14.87 6.09
N VAL A 252 1.98 -13.97 5.24
CA VAL A 252 0.85 -13.10 5.59
C VAL A 252 -0.31 -13.39 4.65
N ARG A 253 -1.49 -13.59 5.22
CA ARG A 253 -2.75 -13.73 4.50
C ARG A 253 -3.58 -12.46 4.67
N LEU A 254 -4.10 -11.92 3.58
CA LEU A 254 -4.92 -10.72 3.57
C LEU A 254 -6.39 -11.04 3.29
N ASP A 255 -7.25 -10.87 4.30
CA ASP A 255 -8.71 -10.93 4.17
C ASP A 255 -9.32 -9.56 3.92
N GLY A 256 -10.58 -9.58 3.49
CA GLY A 256 -11.39 -8.41 3.19
C GLY A 256 -11.53 -8.20 1.68
N ALA A 257 -12.32 -7.21 1.30
CA ALA A 257 -12.53 -6.83 -0.08
C ALA A 257 -12.39 -5.32 -0.21
N LEU A 258 -11.83 -4.85 -1.32
CA LEU A 258 -11.82 -3.44 -1.66
C LEU A 258 -13.13 -3.08 -2.34
N VAL A 259 -13.92 -2.21 -1.73
CA VAL A 259 -15.17 -1.69 -2.28
C VAL A 259 -14.94 -0.25 -2.75
N PRO A 260 -15.12 0.06 -4.04
CA PRO A 260 -14.97 1.41 -4.57
C PRO A 260 -15.94 2.40 -3.93
N GLY A 261 -15.47 3.61 -3.65
CA GLY A 261 -16.29 4.73 -3.15
C GLY A 261 -16.72 4.61 -1.69
N GLY A 262 -16.33 3.54 -0.99
CA GLY A 262 -16.61 3.33 0.43
C GLY A 262 -15.38 2.94 1.23
N GLU A 263 -15.52 2.97 2.55
CA GLU A 263 -14.51 2.42 3.45
C GLU A 263 -14.61 0.90 3.49
N SER A 264 -13.47 0.25 3.29
CA SER A 264 -13.28 -1.20 3.36
C SER A 264 -12.40 -1.55 4.55
N ARG A 265 -12.63 -2.72 5.14
CA ARG A 265 -11.74 -3.29 6.16
C ARG A 265 -10.92 -4.43 5.59
N LEU A 266 -9.63 -4.41 5.88
CA LEU A 266 -8.68 -5.47 5.53
C LEU A 266 -8.07 -6.04 6.80
N PHE A 267 -7.77 -7.34 6.79
CA PHE A 267 -7.16 -8.01 7.93
C PHE A 267 -5.95 -8.82 7.47
N ALA A 268 -4.77 -8.41 7.93
CA ALA A 268 -3.51 -9.08 7.62
C ALA A 268 -3.16 -10.05 8.75
N THR A 269 -3.25 -11.36 8.50
CA THR A 269 -2.89 -12.42 9.47
C THR A 269 -1.49 -12.93 9.20
N VAL A 270 -0.61 -12.86 10.19
CA VAL A 270 0.79 -13.30 10.14
C VAL A 270 0.91 -14.71 10.75
N GLY A 271 1.59 -15.61 10.03
CA GLY A 271 1.88 -16.96 10.51
C GLY A 271 3.24 -17.47 10.05
N ARG A 272 3.77 -18.48 10.75
CA ARG A 272 4.99 -19.23 10.41
C ARG A 272 4.66 -20.71 10.37
N ASP A 273 4.82 -21.36 9.22
CA ASP A 273 4.53 -22.78 9.04
C ASP A 273 3.16 -23.25 9.56
N GLY A 274 2.13 -22.40 9.38
CA GLY A 274 0.77 -22.66 9.85
C GLY A 274 0.52 -22.31 11.33
N THR A 275 1.54 -21.87 12.06
CA THR A 275 1.43 -21.38 13.44
C THR A 275 1.22 -19.86 13.45
N PRO A 276 0.19 -19.33 14.14
CA PRO A 276 -0.02 -17.89 14.26
C PRO A 276 1.15 -17.18 14.96
N VAL A 277 1.56 -16.01 14.44
CA VAL A 277 2.58 -15.16 15.06
C VAL A 277 1.89 -14.16 15.99
N THR A 278 2.04 -14.31 17.31
CA THR A 278 1.27 -13.53 18.32
C THR A 278 2.10 -12.47 19.05
N ASP A 279 3.30 -12.20 18.57
CA ASP A 279 4.28 -11.30 19.17
C ASP A 279 4.72 -10.18 18.21
N LEU A 280 3.78 -9.70 17.38
CA LEU A 280 4.01 -8.55 16.52
C LEU A 280 4.39 -7.33 17.35
N GLU A 281 5.40 -6.61 16.88
CA GLU A 281 5.91 -5.40 17.50
C GLU A 281 5.35 -4.16 16.81
N PRO A 282 5.15 -3.05 17.55
CA PRO A 282 4.78 -1.79 16.93
C PRO A 282 5.84 -1.28 15.95
N VAL A 283 5.38 -0.63 14.89
CA VAL A 283 6.16 0.19 13.95
C VAL A 283 5.97 1.68 14.29
N ASP A 284 6.55 2.57 13.48
CA ASP A 284 6.39 4.02 13.64
C ASP A 284 4.90 4.40 13.76
N GLY A 285 4.56 5.27 14.72
CA GLY A 285 3.17 5.63 15.06
C GLY A 285 2.45 4.65 16.00
N GLY A 286 3.15 3.63 16.51
CA GLY A 286 2.60 2.69 17.50
C GLY A 286 1.54 1.73 16.93
N ALA A 287 1.53 1.52 15.61
CA ALA A 287 0.68 0.53 14.96
C ALA A 287 1.43 -0.82 14.82
N PHE A 288 0.72 -1.95 14.76
CA PHE A 288 1.35 -3.27 14.56
C PHE A 288 1.65 -3.61 13.09
N GLY A 289 1.35 -2.67 12.18
CA GLY A 289 1.70 -2.75 10.78
C GLY A 289 1.30 -1.47 10.06
N ARG A 290 1.90 -1.22 8.91
CA ARG A 290 1.62 -0.06 8.06
C ARG A 290 1.33 -0.52 6.65
N MET A 291 0.20 -0.11 6.10
CA MET A 291 -0.22 -0.54 4.78
C MET A 291 -0.35 0.66 3.83
N THR A 292 -0.05 0.43 2.55
CA THR A 292 -0.33 1.38 1.48
C THR A 292 -1.01 0.63 0.35
N ALA A 293 -2.06 1.22 -0.23
CA ALA A 293 -2.67 0.71 -1.46
C ALA A 293 -2.27 1.61 -2.63
N VAL A 294 -1.90 1.00 -3.75
CA VAL A 294 -1.55 1.71 -4.98
C VAL A 294 -2.38 1.16 -6.13
N ARG A 295 -3.12 2.04 -6.81
CA ARG A 295 -3.90 1.64 -7.98
C ARG A 295 -2.98 1.30 -9.14
N GLN A 296 -3.16 0.11 -9.71
CA GLN A 296 -2.46 -0.27 -10.93
C GLN A 296 -2.99 0.57 -12.10
N GLY A 297 -2.10 1.16 -12.88
CA GLY A 297 -2.42 1.99 -14.06
C GLY A 297 -1.84 3.39 -13.95
N ASP A 298 -2.27 4.16 -12.94
CA ASP A 298 -1.80 5.52 -12.70
C ASP A 298 -0.86 5.67 -11.50
N LEU A 299 -0.79 4.65 -10.65
CA LEU A 299 0.00 4.64 -9.42
C LEU A 299 -0.47 5.64 -8.38
N ALA A 300 -1.76 5.97 -8.37
CA ALA A 300 -2.35 6.70 -7.26
C ALA A 300 -2.18 5.90 -5.96
N ARG A 301 -1.49 6.51 -5.00
CA ARG A 301 -1.23 6.03 -3.64
C ARG A 301 -2.39 6.45 -2.74
N PHE A 302 -2.85 5.49 -1.95
CA PHE A 302 -3.90 5.68 -0.95
C PHE A 302 -3.37 5.22 0.41
N PRO A 303 -3.38 6.10 1.43
CA PRO A 303 -3.03 5.71 2.77
C PRO A 303 -4.06 4.72 3.31
N VAL A 304 -3.57 3.71 4.03
CA VAL A 304 -4.40 2.73 4.72
C VAL A 304 -4.20 2.93 6.22
N ARG A 305 -5.29 3.14 6.95
CA ARG A 305 -5.23 3.44 8.39
C ARG A 305 -5.23 2.13 9.19
N PRO A 306 -4.23 1.87 10.05
CA PRO A 306 -4.34 0.79 11.02
C PRO A 306 -5.43 1.14 12.04
N GLU A 307 -6.20 0.14 12.50
CA GLU A 307 -7.24 0.36 13.52
C GLU A 307 -6.65 0.56 14.93
N ILE A 308 -5.40 0.14 15.15
CA ILE A 308 -4.67 0.33 16.40
C ILE A 308 -3.43 1.19 16.13
N THR A 309 -3.27 2.26 16.91
CA THR A 309 -2.13 3.19 16.91
C THR A 309 -1.73 3.52 18.34
N GLY A 310 -0.54 4.12 18.53
CA GLY A 310 -0.09 4.60 19.84
C GLY A 310 0.31 3.51 20.84
N ALA A 311 0.50 2.26 20.40
CA ALA A 311 1.05 1.20 21.24
C ALA A 311 2.50 1.52 21.66
N ALA A 312 2.85 1.19 22.89
CA ALA A 312 4.21 1.32 23.41
C ALA A 312 5.13 0.25 22.80
N ALA A 313 6.44 0.52 22.70
CA ALA A 313 7.40 -0.41 22.10
C ALA A 313 7.45 -1.81 22.75
N THR A 314 7.00 -1.93 24.01
CA THR A 314 6.88 -3.19 24.76
C THR A 314 5.61 -3.98 24.46
N ASP A 315 4.61 -3.34 23.86
CA ASP A 315 3.33 -3.97 23.55
C ASP A 315 3.50 -5.02 22.46
N ARG A 316 2.64 -6.04 22.49
CA ARG A 316 2.63 -7.14 21.53
C ARG A 316 1.20 -7.38 21.06
N SER A 317 1.07 -7.75 19.79
CA SER A 317 -0.22 -8.09 19.19
C SER A 317 -0.09 -9.27 18.24
N GLY A 318 -1.20 -9.73 17.71
CA GLY A 318 -1.27 -10.77 16.70
C GLY A 318 -2.37 -11.79 16.98
N PRO A 319 -2.62 -12.69 16.01
CA PRO A 319 -1.87 -12.83 14.77
C PRO A 319 -2.29 -11.88 13.66
N GLY A 320 -3.28 -11.03 13.89
CA GLY A 320 -3.82 -10.16 12.85
C GLY A 320 -3.69 -8.67 13.15
N VAL A 321 -3.55 -7.90 12.07
CA VAL A 321 -3.60 -6.44 12.08
C VAL A 321 -4.76 -5.98 11.20
N ALA A 322 -5.66 -5.19 11.78
CA ALA A 322 -6.82 -4.65 11.10
C ALA A 322 -6.53 -3.27 10.51
N PHE A 323 -7.07 -3.03 9.31
CA PHE A 323 -6.85 -1.83 8.53
C PHE A 323 -8.16 -1.33 7.92
N ALA A 324 -8.32 -0.01 7.89
CA ALA A 324 -9.36 0.69 7.14
C ALA A 324 -8.77 1.38 5.90
N VAL A 325 -9.37 1.16 4.73
CA VAL A 325 -8.92 1.73 3.45
C VAL A 325 -10.12 2.25 2.67
N SER A 326 -9.98 3.40 2.02
CA SER A 326 -10.97 3.90 1.06
C SER A 326 -10.32 4.02 -0.31
N VAL A 327 -10.87 3.33 -1.31
CA VAL A 327 -10.41 3.42 -2.70
C VAL A 327 -11.49 4.09 -3.56
N PRO A 328 -11.17 5.14 -4.34
CA PRO A 328 -12.20 5.97 -4.95
C PRO A 328 -12.85 5.35 -6.18
N ALA A 329 -12.21 4.36 -6.82
CA ALA A 329 -12.68 3.81 -8.09
C ALA A 329 -12.43 2.31 -8.21
N PRO A 330 -13.20 1.61 -9.07
CA PRO A 330 -12.91 0.23 -9.46
C PRO A 330 -11.51 0.10 -10.05
N GLY A 331 -10.88 -1.06 -9.85
CA GLY A 331 -9.57 -1.36 -10.43
C GLY A 331 -8.84 -2.50 -9.73
N SER A 332 -7.59 -2.69 -10.11
CA SER A 332 -6.65 -3.57 -9.41
C SER A 332 -5.71 -2.72 -8.57
N TYR A 333 -5.44 -3.16 -7.35
CA TYR A 333 -4.60 -2.46 -6.40
C TYR A 333 -3.48 -3.37 -5.94
N GLN A 334 -2.25 -2.83 -5.90
CA GLN A 334 -1.14 -3.46 -5.20
C GLN A 334 -1.09 -2.89 -3.78
N LEU A 335 -0.99 -3.77 -2.78
CA LEU A 335 -0.92 -3.37 -1.38
C LEU A 335 0.42 -3.78 -0.79
N PHE A 336 0.99 -2.89 0.00
CA PHE A 336 2.31 -3.04 0.61
C PHE A 336 2.18 -2.93 2.12
N LEU A 337 2.38 -4.06 2.82
CA LEU A 337 2.36 -4.14 4.28
C LEU A 337 3.79 -4.16 4.81
N ASP A 338 4.12 -3.24 5.72
CA ASP A 338 5.26 -3.40 6.60
C ASP A 338 4.77 -3.85 7.99
N TYR A 339 5.44 -4.83 8.59
CA TYR A 339 5.20 -5.25 9.97
C TYR A 339 6.52 -5.66 10.64
N ARG A 340 6.54 -5.71 11.97
CA ARG A 340 7.73 -6.10 12.73
C ARG A 340 7.45 -7.34 13.58
N SER A 341 8.38 -8.29 13.56
CA SER A 341 8.36 -9.50 14.40
C SER A 341 9.79 -9.96 14.65
N GLY A 342 10.14 -10.30 15.89
CA GLY A 342 11.50 -10.69 16.27
C GLY A 342 12.55 -9.60 15.96
N GLY A 343 12.19 -8.33 16.14
CA GLY A 343 13.05 -7.17 15.88
C GLY A 343 13.26 -6.82 14.41
N VAL A 344 12.72 -7.60 13.47
CA VAL A 344 12.95 -7.44 12.04
C VAL A 344 11.71 -6.84 11.36
N LEU A 345 11.91 -5.73 10.64
CA LEU A 345 10.89 -5.14 9.76
C LEU A 345 10.81 -5.95 8.48
N ARG A 346 9.60 -6.41 8.13
CA ARG A 346 9.33 -7.19 6.92
C ARG A 346 8.29 -6.47 6.08
N SER A 347 8.46 -6.56 4.77
CA SER A 347 7.52 -6.02 3.79
C SER A 347 6.89 -7.16 2.99
N CYS A 348 5.56 -7.14 2.84
CA CYS A 348 4.81 -8.08 2.01
C CYS A 348 3.99 -7.32 0.98
N GLU A 349 3.79 -7.95 -0.17
CA GLU A 349 3.00 -7.39 -1.26
C GLU A 349 1.80 -8.26 -1.62
N PHE A 350 0.68 -7.62 -1.93
CA PHE A 350 -0.58 -8.26 -2.29
C PHE A 350 -1.17 -7.60 -3.53
N THR A 351 -1.97 -8.35 -4.27
CA THR A 351 -2.75 -7.80 -5.39
C THR A 351 -4.21 -8.10 -5.12
N LEU A 352 -5.04 -7.06 -5.07
CA LEU A 352 -6.46 -7.18 -4.81
C LEU A 352 -7.23 -6.44 -5.91
N PRO A 353 -8.14 -7.12 -6.64
CA PRO A 353 -9.15 -6.42 -7.43
C PRO A 353 -10.20 -5.82 -6.49
N THR A 354 -10.85 -4.74 -6.94
CA THR A 354 -12.07 -4.26 -6.28
C THR A 354 -13.22 -5.23 -6.53
N ALA A 355 -14.03 -5.46 -5.50
CA ALA A 355 -15.29 -6.17 -5.65
C ALA A 355 -16.26 -5.34 -6.53
N PRO A 356 -17.16 -5.99 -7.28
CA PRO A 356 -18.28 -5.29 -7.91
C PRO A 356 -19.06 -4.52 -6.85
N GLY A 357 -19.34 -3.24 -7.10
CA GLY A 357 -20.26 -2.47 -6.25
C GLY A 357 -21.63 -3.13 -6.29
N SER A 358 -22.23 -3.34 -5.12
CA SER A 358 -23.61 -3.80 -4.96
C SER A 358 -24.61 -2.75 -5.43
#